data_AF-A0A938TLZ4-F1
#
_entry.id   AF-A0A938TLZ4-F1
#
_cell.length_a   1.000
_cell.length_b   1.000
_cell.length_c   1.000
_cell.angle_alpha   90.00
_cell.angle_beta   90.00
_cell.angle_gamma   90.00
#
_symmetry.space_group_name_H-M   'P 1'
#
loop_
_entity.id
_entity.type
_entity.pdbx_description
1 polymer ?
#
loop_
_entity_poly.entity_id
_entity_poly.type
_entity_poly.pdbx_seq_one_letter_code
_entity_poly.pdbx_strand_id
1 'polypeptide(L)'
;LDVTIIHRVGRMEANDQIVLVLVASAHRAAAFAACEFLMDYLKTEAVFWKREERAGGTHWIEATREDHARREGWNSPDNAGTL
;
A
#
# COMPACT_ATOMS: atom_id res chain seq x y z
N LEU A 1 1.36 -15.58 10.33
CA LEU A 1 1.58 -14.95 9.01
C LEU A 1 3.07 -14.74 8.85
N ASP A 2 3.59 -14.94 7.65
CA ASP A 2 4.94 -14.50 7.30
C ASP A 2 4.83 -13.43 6.20
N VAL A 3 5.66 -12.40 6.26
CA VAL A 3 5.49 -11.17 5.47
C VAL A 3 6.84 -10.69 4.95
N THR A 4 6.89 -10.39 3.65
CA THR A 4 8.02 -9.69 3.01
C THR A 4 7.52 -8.46 2.30
N ILE A 5 8.14 -7.31 2.59
CA ILE A 5 7.85 -6.03 1.93
C ILE A 5 9.14 -5.50 1.32
N ILE A 6 9.11 -5.20 0.03
CA ILE A 6 10.20 -4.56 -0.70
C ILE A 6 9.64 -3.29 -1.33
N HIS A 7 10.16 -2.13 -0.93
CA HIS A 7 9.81 -0.85 -1.54
C HIS A 7 11.05 -0.23 -2.17
N ARG A 8 11.02 0.01 -3.48
CA ARG A 8 12.12 0.63 -4.22
C ARG A 8 12.05 2.16 -4.06
N VAL A 9 13.20 2.82 -4.23
CA VAL A 9 13.34 4.29 -4.18
C VAL A 9 14.19 4.79 -5.34
N GLY A 10 14.12 6.10 -5.61
CA GLY A 10 14.87 6.75 -6.68
C GLY A 10 14.02 7.00 -7.93
N ARG A 11 14.70 7.28 -9.04
CA ARG A 11 14.07 7.52 -10.34
C ARG A 11 13.45 6.21 -10.85
N MET A 12 12.22 6.30 -11.33
CA MET A 12 11.46 5.20 -11.93
C MET A 12 10.73 5.70 -13.15
N GLU A 13 10.64 4.85 -14.17
CA GLU A 13 9.89 5.12 -15.38
C GLU A 13 8.50 4.46 -15.31
N ALA A 14 7.62 4.82 -16.25
CA ALA A 14 6.32 4.19 -16.34
C ALA A 14 6.45 2.67 -16.52
N ASN A 15 5.64 1.92 -15.76
CA ASN A 15 5.63 0.45 -15.69
C ASN A 15 6.76 -0.20 -14.88
N ASP A 16 7.65 0.57 -14.25
CA ASP A 16 8.58 -0.01 -13.28
C ASP A 16 7.85 -0.56 -12.06
N GLN A 17 8.31 -1.71 -11.54
CA GLN A 17 7.84 -2.24 -10.27
C GLN A 17 8.29 -1.33 -9.12
N ILE A 18 7.36 -0.87 -8.28
CA ILE A 18 7.66 0.08 -7.20
C ILE A 18 7.71 -0.62 -5.83
N VAL A 19 6.73 -1.47 -5.57
CA VAL A 19 6.54 -2.13 -4.28
C VAL A 19 6.11 -3.58 -4.49
N LEU A 20 6.60 -4.47 -3.62
CA LEU A 20 6.16 -5.84 -3.47
C LEU A 20 5.71 -6.04 -2.02
N VAL A 21 4.52 -6.59 -1.85
CA VAL A 21 4.02 -7.13 -0.57
C VAL A 21 3.70 -8.60 -0.80
N LEU A 22 4.35 -9.46 -0.04
CA LEU A 22 4.15 -10.90 -0.08
C LEU A 22 3.74 -11.38 1.31
N VAL A 23 2.66 -12.15 1.38
CA VAL A 23 2.13 -12.72 2.62
C VAL A 23 1.94 -14.22 2.46
N ALA A 24 2.51 -14.99 3.38
CA ALA A 24 2.27 -16.42 3.52
C ALA A 24 1.38 -16.70 4.74
N SER A 25 0.40 -17.59 4.54
CA SER A 25 -0.51 -18.06 5.58
C SER A 25 -0.94 -19.50 5.33
N ALA A 26 -1.33 -20.21 6.39
CA ALA A 26 -1.92 -21.54 6.29
C ALA A 26 -3.26 -21.54 5.57
N HIS A 27 -4.01 -20.43 5.66
CA HIS A 27 -5.30 -20.25 4.99
C HIS A 27 -5.26 -19.04 4.07
N ARG A 28 -5.70 -19.22 2.82
CA ARG A 28 -5.66 -18.17 1.78
C ARG A 28 -6.40 -16.90 2.18
N ALA A 29 -7.50 -17.00 2.92
CA ALA A 29 -8.31 -15.84 3.32
C ALA A 29 -7.48 -14.87 4.17
N ALA A 30 -6.75 -15.39 5.17
CA ALA A 30 -5.87 -14.60 6.01
C ALA A 30 -4.69 -14.01 5.22
N ALA A 31 -4.15 -14.72 4.22
CA ALA A 31 -3.08 -14.17 3.37
C ALA A 31 -3.57 -12.98 2.53
N PHE A 32 -4.77 -13.08 1.93
CA PHE A 32 -5.35 -12.00 1.14
C PHE A 32 -5.69 -10.79 2.01
N ALA A 33 -6.38 -11.00 3.14
CA ALA A 33 -6.76 -9.93 4.05
C ALA A 33 -5.54 -9.16 4.57
N ALA A 34 -4.49 -9.87 4.99
CA ALA A 34 -3.27 -9.24 5.46
C ALA A 34 -2.51 -8.51 4.34
N CYS A 35 -2.46 -9.07 3.13
CA CYS A 35 -1.82 -8.39 1.99
C CYS A 35 -2.53 -7.08 1.63
N GLU A 36 -3.86 -7.10 1.63
CA GLU A 36 -4.67 -5.90 1.39
C GLU A 36 -4.47 -4.84 2.48
N PHE A 37 -4.56 -5.25 3.75
CA PHE A 37 -4.29 -4.39 4.90
C PHE A 37 -2.93 -3.69 4.79
N LEU A 38 -1.88 -4.45 4.51
CA LEU A 38 -0.52 -3.92 4.39
C LEU A 38 -0.37 -2.92 3.24
N MET A 39 -1.01 -3.17 2.09
CA MET A 39 -1.02 -2.24 0.97
C MET A 39 -1.75 -0.93 1.29
N ASP A 40 -2.92 -1.01 1.92
CA ASP A 40 -3.70 0.18 2.31
C ASP A 40 -2.94 1.02 3.35
N TYR A 41 -2.27 0.36 4.30
CA TYR A 41 -1.43 1.03 5.29
C TYR A 41 -0.18 1.67 4.67
N LEU A 42 0.51 0.96 3.76
CA LEU A 42 1.68 1.50 3.04
C LEU A 42 1.35 2.73 2.21
N LYS A 43 0.16 2.80 1.60
CA LYS A 43 -0.22 3.94 0.77
C LYS A 43 -0.57 5.21 1.54
N THR A 44 -0.83 5.10 2.85
CA THR A 44 -1.36 6.20 3.66
C THR A 44 -0.40 6.66 4.75
N GLU A 45 0.30 5.74 5.40
CA GLU A 45 1.12 6.04 6.59
C GLU A 45 2.62 6.02 6.29
N ALA A 46 3.05 5.34 5.24
CA ALA A 46 4.47 5.30 4.91
C ALA A 46 4.91 6.66 4.37
N VAL A 47 6.00 7.18 4.94
CA VAL A 47 6.54 8.50 4.60
C VAL A 47 7.29 8.41 3.28
N PHE A 48 6.54 8.44 2.17
CA PHE A 48 7.06 8.50 0.82
C PHE A 48 6.76 9.85 0.19
N TRP A 49 7.78 10.48 -0.38
CA TRP A 49 7.62 11.66 -1.22
C TRP A 49 7.66 11.25 -2.67
N LYS A 50 6.49 11.13 -3.30
CA LYS A 50 6.38 10.77 -4.71
C LYS A 50 6.37 12.05 -5.55
N ARG A 51 7.38 12.21 -6.38
CA ARG A 51 7.50 13.33 -7.32
C ARG A 51 7.30 12.83 -8.73
N GLU A 52 6.43 13.49 -9.47
CA GLU A 52 6.11 13.16 -10.85
C GLU A 52 6.62 14.25 -11.79
N GLU A 53 7.35 13.84 -12.83
CA GLU A 53 7.87 14.73 -13.86
C GLU A 53 7.10 14.51 -15.16
N ARG A 54 6.47 15.57 -15.67
CA ARG A 54 5.73 15.57 -16.94
C ARG A 54 6.21 16.71 -17.83
N ALA A 55 5.79 16.74 -19.10
CA ALA A 55 6.16 17.79 -20.04
C ALA A 55 5.82 19.23 -19.55
N GLY A 56 4.82 19.37 -18.67
CA GLY A 56 4.42 20.65 -18.06
C GLY A 56 5.11 20.99 -16.73
N GLY A 57 6.05 20.16 -16.26
CA GLY A 57 6.79 20.41 -15.01
C GLY A 57 6.73 19.27 -14.01
N THR A 58 7.15 19.58 -12.78
CA THR A 58 7.31 18.62 -11.69
C THR A 58 6.26 18.84 -10.60
N HIS A 59 5.60 17.78 -10.16
CA HIS A 59 4.51 17.83 -9.19
C HIS A 59 4.77 16.84 -8.05
N TRP A 60 4.40 17.21 -6.83
CA TRP A 60 4.37 16.28 -5.71
C TRP A 60 3.02 15.58 -5.66
N ILE A 61 3.05 14.29 -5.38
CA ILE A 61 1.87 13.43 -5.31
C ILE A 61 1.65 13.04 -3.85
N GLU A 62 0.42 13.25 -3.39
CA GLU A 62 -0.04 12.89 -2.05
C GLU A 62 -0.98 11.67 -2.11
N ALA A 63 -1.20 11.03 -0.96
CA ALA A 63 -2.19 9.98 -0.83
C ALA A 63 -3.60 10.52 -1.16
N THR A 64 -4.42 9.70 -1.79
CA THR A 64 -5.78 10.12 -2.17
C THR A 64 -6.74 9.98 -1.00
N ARG A 65 -7.88 10.69 -1.05
CA ARG A 65 -8.97 10.52 -0.06
C ARG A 65 -9.48 9.07 -0.01
N GLU A 66 -9.46 8.36 -1.13
CA GLU A 66 -9.87 6.96 -1.22
C GLU A 66 -8.89 6.04 -0.48
N ASP A 67 -7.58 6.28 -0.59
CA ASP A 67 -6.57 5.53 0.16
C ASP A 67 -6.80 5.69 1.69
N HIS A 68 -7.07 6.92 2.14
CA HIS A 68 -7.41 7.17 3.56
C HIS A 68 -8.68 6.48 4.01
N ALA A 69 -9.75 6.51 3.20
CA ALA A 69 -11.01 5.83 3.54
C ALA A 69 -10.85 4.31 3.66
N ARG A 70 -10.06 3.69 2.77
CA ARG A 70 -9.75 2.25 2.87
C ARG A 70 -8.99 1.93 4.14
N ARG A 71 -7.99 2.73 4.49
CA ARG A 71 -7.25 2.61 5.75
C ARG A 71 -8.17 2.71 6.96
N GLU A 72 -9.08 3.67 6.99
CA GLU A 72 -10.04 3.84 8.09
C GLU A 72 -10.99 2.66 8.25
N GLY A 73 -11.38 2.00 7.16
CA GLY A 73 -12.22 0.81 7.18
C GLY A 73 -11.65 -0.33 8.03
N TRP A 74 -10.32 -0.44 8.14
CA TRP A 74 -9.67 -1.45 8.99
C TRP A 74 -9.81 -1.20 10.50
N ASN A 75 -10.17 0.02 10.92
CA ASN A 75 -10.41 0.35 12.33
C ASN A 75 -11.84 0.04 12.79
N SER A 76 -12.71 -0.44 11.90
CA SER A 76 -14.09 -0.78 12.26
C SER A 76 -14.14 -2.05 13.11
N PRO A 77 -14.89 -2.08 14.23
CA PRO A 77 -15.02 -3.26 15.08
C PRO A 77 -15.59 -4.49 14.36
N ASP A 78 -16.32 -4.30 13.25
CA ASP A 78 -16.87 -5.38 12.44
C ASP A 78 -15.79 -6.21 11.72
N ASN A 79 -14.59 -5.65 11.51
CA ASN A 79 -13.47 -6.34 10.87
C ASN A 79 -12.62 -7.19 11.83
N ALA A 80 -12.81 -7.05 13.14
CA ALA A 80 -12.03 -7.78 14.16
C ALA A 80 -12.35 -9.29 14.21
N GLY A 81 -13.43 -9.74 13.58
CA GLY A 81 -13.88 -11.14 13.57
C GLY A 81 -13.42 -11.98 12.39
N THR A 82 -12.66 -11.42 11.44
CA THR A 82 -12.35 -12.07 10.14
C THR A 82 -10.85 -12.38 9.93
N LEU A 83 -9.99 -12.15 10.94
CA LEU A 83 -8.56 -12.50 10.92
C LEU A 83 -8.25 -13.77 11.72
#